data_AF-A0A934XS91-F1
#
_entry.id   AF-A0A934XS91-F1
#
_cell.length_a   1.000
_cell.length_b   1.000
_cell.length_c   1.000
_cell.angle_alpha   90.00
_cell.angle_beta   90.00
_cell.angle_gamma   90.00
#
_symmetry.space_group_name_H-M   'P 1'
#
loop_
_entity.id
_entity.type
_entity.pdbx_description
1 polymer ?
#
loop_
_entity_poly.entity_id
_entity_poly.type
_entity_poly.pdbx_seq_one_letter_code
_entity_poly.pdbx_strand_id
1 'polypeptide(L)'
;MRPNRDHKVIPATANACHLCGESAGADCPQCHLPVCEEHREALEPELAALFGVWACQECADRSRAELALDRQQWERKRTGDVVFRTCGVCGEEFSQVLAACSQCGKRLCHLHRTRYRRRFRFGQQPGEQTGGWYWDYEVRCQEHRLAPLLARLRGWQPEPAPGATESGL
;
A
#
# COMPACT_ATOMS: atom_id res chain seq x y z
N MET A 1 -26.24 4.97 4.66
CA MET A 1 -25.27 5.36 5.71
C MET A 1 -24.33 4.19 5.91
N ARG A 2 -23.07 4.28 5.46
CA ARG A 2 -22.05 3.25 5.70
C ARG A 2 -21.21 3.69 6.91
N PRO A 3 -20.84 2.79 7.82
CA PRO A 3 -20.04 3.15 8.98
C PRO A 3 -18.64 3.58 8.55
N ASN A 4 -18.16 4.58 9.27
CA ASN A 4 -17.00 5.41 9.01
C ASN A 4 -15.71 4.57 9.13
N ARG A 5 -14.88 4.55 8.07
CA ARG A 5 -13.77 3.59 7.86
C ARG A 5 -12.49 3.86 8.67
N ASP A 6 -12.45 4.89 9.49
CA ASP A 6 -11.30 5.27 10.32
C ASP A 6 -11.62 5.42 11.81
N HIS A 7 -12.67 4.74 12.28
CA HIS A 7 -12.85 4.50 13.71
C HIS A 7 -12.65 3.02 13.99
N LYS A 8 -11.38 2.57 13.93
CA LYS A 8 -10.99 1.46 14.79
C LYS A 8 -11.39 1.91 16.20
N VAL A 9 -12.42 1.27 16.76
CA VAL A 9 -12.86 1.56 18.12
C VAL A 9 -11.66 1.24 18.99
N ILE A 10 -10.93 2.29 19.38
CA ILE A 10 -9.85 2.14 20.36
C ILE A 10 -10.58 1.71 21.63
N PRO A 11 -10.31 0.50 22.15
CA PRO A 11 -11.00 0.05 23.34
C PRO A 11 -10.78 1.07 24.46
N ALA A 12 -11.86 1.46 25.14
CA ALA A 12 -11.81 2.45 26.23
C ALA A 12 -10.91 2.00 27.40
N THR A 13 -10.58 0.71 27.44
CA THR A 13 -9.68 0.08 28.39
C THR A 13 -8.42 -0.37 27.66
N ALA A 14 -7.25 0.04 28.16
CA ALA A 14 -5.92 -0.20 27.56
C ALA A 14 -5.57 -1.68 27.31
N ASN A 15 -6.38 -2.63 27.77
CA ASN A 15 -6.16 -4.07 27.68
C ASN A 15 -7.40 -4.85 27.17
N ALA A 16 -8.27 -4.27 26.36
CA ALA A 16 -9.37 -5.02 25.74
C ALA A 16 -9.07 -5.36 24.27
N CYS A 17 -9.43 -6.56 23.85
CA CYS A 17 -9.30 -7.04 22.49
C CYS A 17 -10.13 -6.17 21.55
N HIS A 18 -9.51 -5.66 20.49
CA HIS A 18 -10.21 -4.81 19.52
C HIS A 18 -11.28 -5.56 18.69
N LEU A 19 -11.31 -6.90 18.73
CA LEU A 19 -12.23 -7.73 17.95
C LEU A 19 -13.47 -8.17 18.75
N CYS A 20 -13.29 -8.57 20.02
CA CYS A 20 -14.40 -9.04 20.87
C CYS A 20 -14.62 -8.23 22.15
N GLY A 21 -13.71 -7.32 22.52
CA GLY A 21 -13.80 -6.50 23.74
C GLY A 21 -13.36 -7.21 25.03
N GLU A 22 -12.99 -8.50 24.98
CA GLU A 22 -12.48 -9.24 26.14
C GLU A 22 -11.05 -8.85 26.52
N SER A 23 -10.52 -9.36 27.63
CA SER A 23 -9.13 -9.10 28.03
C SER A 23 -8.13 -9.50 26.95
N ALA A 24 -7.35 -8.52 26.48
CA ALA A 24 -6.24 -8.74 25.57
C ALA A 24 -4.99 -9.20 26.33
N GLY A 25 -4.22 -10.08 25.70
CA GLY A 25 -2.96 -10.58 26.26
C GLY A 25 -1.72 -10.20 25.47
N ALA A 26 -1.86 -9.51 24.33
CA ALA A 26 -0.75 -9.08 23.46
C ALA A 26 -1.24 -8.07 22.42
N ASP A 27 -0.31 -7.35 21.81
CA ASP A 27 -0.58 -6.46 20.68
C ASP A 27 -0.24 -7.14 19.36
N CYS A 28 -1.12 -7.00 18.37
CA CYS A 28 -0.87 -7.53 17.03
C CYS A 28 0.40 -6.90 16.43
N PRO A 29 1.38 -7.68 15.94
CA PRO A 29 2.63 -7.12 15.41
C PRO A 29 2.45 -6.29 14.13
N GLN A 30 1.33 -6.48 13.41
CA GLN A 30 1.05 -5.78 12.16
C GLN A 30 0.23 -4.49 12.34
N CYS A 31 -0.72 -4.46 13.28
CA CYS A 31 -1.58 -3.29 13.48
C CYS A 31 -1.48 -2.64 14.86
N HIS A 32 -0.67 -3.22 15.76
CA HIS A 32 -0.41 -2.76 17.12
C HIS A 32 -1.66 -2.57 17.98
N LEU A 33 -2.75 -3.25 17.64
CA LEU A 33 -3.97 -3.27 18.45
C LEU A 33 -3.97 -4.46 19.42
N PRO A 34 -4.48 -4.26 20.65
CA PRO A 34 -4.60 -5.31 21.65
C PRO A 34 -5.53 -6.42 21.17
N VAL A 35 -5.13 -7.68 21.38
CA VAL A 35 -5.87 -8.87 20.96
C VAL A 35 -5.82 -9.99 22.01
N CYS A 36 -6.96 -10.65 22.23
CA CYS A 36 -7.04 -11.84 23.08
C CYS A 36 -6.45 -13.05 22.35
N GLU A 37 -6.20 -14.13 23.07
CA GLU A 37 -5.57 -15.34 22.52
C GLU A 37 -6.40 -16.00 21.40
N GLU A 38 -7.73 -16.03 21.53
CA GLU A 38 -8.62 -16.63 20.54
C GLU A 38 -8.57 -15.96 19.16
N HIS A 39 -8.34 -14.64 19.14
CA HIS A 39 -8.25 -13.87 17.89
C HIS A 39 -6.81 -13.69 17.39
N ARG A 40 -5.84 -14.44 17.96
CA ARG A 40 -4.51 -14.58 17.39
C ARG A 40 -4.51 -15.71 16.39
N GLU A 41 -4.10 -15.40 15.18
CA GLU A 41 -3.90 -16.40 14.16
C GLU A 41 -2.41 -16.56 13.88
N ALA A 42 -1.96 -17.81 13.86
CA ALA A 42 -0.65 -18.16 13.35
C ALA A 42 -0.59 -17.85 11.85
N LEU A 43 0.50 -17.22 11.43
CA LEU A 43 0.74 -16.93 10.03
C LEU A 43 1.52 -18.08 9.38
N GLU A 44 1.18 -18.36 8.13
CA GLU A 44 1.90 -19.29 7.27
C GLU A 44 3.35 -18.78 7.06
N PRO A 45 4.33 -19.66 6.80
CA PRO A 45 5.75 -19.27 6.75
C PRO A 45 6.07 -18.08 5.85
N GLU A 46 5.37 -17.96 4.72
CA GLU A 46 5.54 -16.86 3.76
C GLU A 46 5.09 -15.51 4.33
N LEU A 47 3.99 -15.49 5.09
CA LEU A 47 3.51 -14.30 5.78
C LEU A 47 4.29 -14.04 7.07
N ALA A 48 4.70 -15.10 7.76
CA ALA A 48 5.48 -15.02 8.99
C ALA A 48 6.85 -14.37 8.78
N ALA A 49 7.47 -14.60 7.61
CA ALA A 49 8.71 -13.95 7.22
C ALA A 49 8.57 -12.42 7.01
N LEU A 50 7.36 -11.94 6.73
CA LEU A 50 7.09 -10.52 6.44
C LEU A 50 6.51 -9.76 7.64
N PHE A 51 5.63 -10.40 8.40
CA PHE A 51 4.80 -9.74 9.42
C PHE A 51 4.96 -10.32 10.83
N GLY A 52 5.83 -11.33 11.01
CA GLY A 52 6.01 -12.05 12.28
C GLY A 52 5.12 -13.31 12.37
N VAL A 53 5.38 -14.19 13.34
CA VAL A 53 4.79 -15.55 13.37
C VAL A 53 3.27 -15.61 13.60
N TRP A 54 2.64 -14.50 13.96
CA TRP A 54 1.20 -14.42 14.21
C TRP A 54 0.67 -13.01 13.92
N ALA A 55 -0.64 -12.88 13.67
CA ALA A 55 -1.35 -11.60 13.59
C ALA A 55 -2.75 -11.71 14.20
N CYS A 56 -3.47 -10.58 14.36
CA CYS A 56 -4.90 -10.67 14.66
C CYS A 56 -5.65 -11.20 13.43
N GLN A 57 -6.80 -11.85 13.64
CA GLN A 57 -7.62 -12.46 12.59
C GLN A 57 -7.84 -11.54 11.38
N GLU A 58 -8.30 -10.30 11.58
CA GLU A 58 -8.48 -9.34 10.47
C GLU A 58 -7.19 -9.07 9.66
N CYS A 59 -6.06 -8.97 10.34
CA CYS A 59 -4.78 -8.72 9.68
C CYS A 59 -4.26 -9.98 8.96
N ALA A 60 -4.49 -11.15 9.53
CA ALA A 60 -4.16 -12.43 8.91
C ALA A 60 -4.98 -12.63 7.62
N ASP A 61 -6.30 -12.45 7.69
CA ASP A 61 -7.19 -12.57 6.53
C ASP A 61 -6.83 -11.61 5.41
N ARG A 62 -6.55 -10.34 5.74
CA ARG A 62 -6.09 -9.36 4.75
C ARG A 62 -4.78 -9.79 4.09
N SER A 63 -3.80 -10.23 4.89
CA SER A 63 -2.48 -10.62 4.38
C SER A 63 -2.56 -11.87 3.50
N ARG A 64 -3.41 -12.84 3.84
CA ARG A 64 -3.69 -14.01 2.99
C ARG A 64 -4.36 -13.62 1.67
N ALA A 65 -5.34 -12.72 1.72
CA ALA A 65 -5.99 -12.22 0.52
C ALA A 65 -5.01 -11.50 -0.41
N GLU A 66 -4.12 -10.67 0.14
CA GLU A 66 -3.06 -9.99 -0.63
C GLU A 66 -2.08 -10.99 -1.25
N LEU A 67 -1.60 -11.97 -0.48
CA LEU A 67 -0.69 -13.01 -0.98
C LEU A 67 -1.35 -13.87 -2.07
N ALA A 68 -2.64 -14.20 -1.92
CA ALA A 68 -3.39 -14.93 -2.94
C ALA A 68 -3.49 -14.14 -4.25
N LEU A 69 -3.74 -12.83 -4.17
CA LEU A 69 -3.74 -11.94 -5.32
C LEU A 69 -2.36 -11.86 -5.97
N ASP A 70 -1.29 -11.74 -5.18
CA ASP A 70 0.08 -11.67 -5.70
C ASP A 70 0.48 -12.98 -6.39
N ARG A 71 0.12 -14.14 -5.82
CA ARG A 71 0.31 -15.45 -6.44
C ARG A 71 -0.47 -15.57 -7.75
N GLN A 72 -1.73 -15.14 -7.77
CA GLN A 72 -2.53 -15.14 -9.00
C GLN A 72 -1.92 -14.24 -10.08
N GLN A 73 -1.40 -13.07 -9.70
CA GLN A 73 -0.71 -12.16 -10.62
C GLN A 73 0.60 -12.77 -11.15
N TRP A 74 1.37 -13.44 -10.28
CA TRP A 74 2.59 -14.13 -10.67
C TRP A 74 2.29 -15.26 -11.66
N GLU A 75 1.26 -16.06 -11.40
CA GLU A 75 0.86 -17.16 -12.28
C GLU A 75 0.41 -16.66 -13.66
N ARG A 76 -0.36 -15.56 -13.71
CA ARG A 76 -0.73 -14.89 -14.96
C ARG A 76 0.49 -14.37 -15.72
N LYS A 77 1.45 -13.77 -15.01
CA LYS A 77 2.73 -13.32 -15.61
C LYS A 77 3.52 -14.51 -16.17
N ARG A 78 3.58 -15.61 -15.42
CA ARG A 78 4.27 -16.84 -15.80
C ARG A 78 3.67 -17.46 -17.07
N THR A 79 2.36 -17.47 -17.19
CA THR A 79 1.61 -18.05 -18.32
C THR A 79 1.48 -17.12 -19.52
N GLY A 80 1.95 -15.88 -19.42
CA GLY A 80 1.84 -14.88 -20.49
C GLY A 80 0.42 -14.31 -20.63
N ASP A 81 -0.50 -14.67 -19.74
CA ASP A 81 -1.88 -14.17 -19.66
C ASP A 81 -1.92 -12.80 -18.97
N VAL A 82 -1.23 -11.82 -19.56
CA VAL A 82 -1.09 -10.48 -18.99
C VAL A 82 -2.15 -9.55 -19.56
N VAL A 83 -3.27 -9.48 -18.85
CA VAL A 83 -4.27 -8.44 -19.02
C VAL A 83 -4.37 -7.63 -17.71
N PHE A 84 -3.30 -6.91 -17.33
CA PHE A 84 -3.31 -5.92 -16.23
C PHE A 84 -4.06 -4.65 -16.63
N ARG A 85 -5.23 -4.82 -17.22
CA ARG A 85 -6.05 -3.78 -17.81
C ARG A 85 -7.20 -3.37 -16.91
N THR A 86 -7.52 -4.18 -15.91
CA THR A 86 -8.64 -3.90 -15.00
C THR A 86 -8.20 -3.07 -13.80
N CYS A 87 -8.90 -1.97 -13.53
CA CYS A 87 -8.62 -1.15 -12.36
C CYS A 87 -9.16 -1.81 -11.08
N GLY A 88 -8.31 -2.00 -10.06
CA GLY A 88 -8.69 -2.51 -8.74
C GLY A 88 -9.51 -1.55 -7.87
N VAL A 89 -10.00 -0.44 -8.44
CA VAL A 89 -10.90 0.52 -7.76
C VAL A 89 -12.25 0.58 -8.47
N CYS A 90 -12.29 0.90 -9.78
CA CYS A 90 -13.56 0.97 -10.53
C CYS A 90 -13.94 -0.32 -11.27
N GLY A 91 -13.05 -1.30 -11.40
CA GLY A 91 -13.33 -2.54 -12.14
C GLY A 91 -13.34 -2.38 -13.67
N GLU A 92 -13.11 -1.18 -14.20
CA GLU A 92 -13.07 -0.95 -15.65
C GLU A 92 -11.81 -1.54 -16.30
N GLU A 93 -11.95 -2.02 -17.53
CA GLU A 93 -10.86 -2.52 -18.36
C GLU A 93 -10.32 -1.43 -19.30
N PHE A 94 -8.99 -1.34 -19.40
CA PHE A 94 -8.27 -0.34 -20.18
C PHE A 94 -7.35 -0.99 -21.20
N SER A 95 -7.19 -0.46 -22.40
CA SER A 95 -6.29 -1.05 -23.42
C SER A 95 -4.80 -1.15 -23.02
N GLN A 96 -4.39 -0.47 -21.95
CA GLN A 96 -3.01 -0.38 -21.48
C GLN A 96 -2.80 -1.07 -20.13
N VAL A 97 -1.58 -1.54 -19.88
CA VAL A 97 -1.16 -2.06 -18.58
C VAL A 97 -1.24 -0.95 -17.53
N LEU A 98 -1.93 -1.23 -16.44
CA LEU A 98 -2.12 -0.30 -15.33
C LEU A 98 -0.96 -0.35 -14.32
N ALA A 99 -0.61 0.82 -13.80
CA ALA A 99 0.40 0.95 -12.76
C ALA A 99 -0.10 0.37 -11.43
N ALA A 100 0.78 -0.27 -10.65
CA ALA A 100 0.45 -0.79 -9.34
C ALA A 100 0.65 0.27 -8.25
N CYS A 101 -0.21 0.26 -7.23
CA CYS A 101 0.06 1.00 -6.00
C CYS A 101 1.28 0.41 -5.29
N SER A 102 2.28 1.22 -4.97
CA SER A 102 3.48 0.78 -4.24
C SER A 102 3.25 0.52 -2.73
N GLN A 103 2.02 0.63 -2.23
CA GLN A 103 1.66 0.18 -0.85
C GLN A 103 0.85 -1.11 -0.88
N CYS A 104 -0.17 -1.22 -1.75
CA CYS A 104 -1.12 -2.34 -1.72
C CYS A 104 -1.24 -3.13 -3.03
N GLY A 105 -0.37 -2.90 -4.01
CA GLY A 105 -0.31 -3.68 -5.26
C GLY A 105 -1.48 -3.49 -6.24
N LYS A 106 -2.60 -2.87 -5.82
CA LYS A 106 -3.79 -2.63 -6.67
C LYS A 106 -3.39 -1.96 -7.99
N ARG A 107 -3.94 -2.45 -9.10
CA ARG A 107 -3.77 -1.89 -10.45
C ARG A 107 -4.67 -0.67 -10.63
N LEU A 108 -4.10 0.46 -11.02
CA LEU A 108 -4.81 1.74 -11.01
C LEU A 108 -4.88 2.36 -12.39
N CYS A 109 -6.10 2.70 -12.81
CA CYS A 109 -6.30 3.53 -13.99
C CYS A 109 -5.82 4.96 -13.72
N HIS A 110 -5.78 5.78 -14.78
CA HIS A 110 -5.29 7.15 -14.70
C HIS A 110 -6.08 8.03 -13.71
N LEU A 111 -7.37 7.75 -13.47
CA LEU A 111 -8.20 8.49 -12.51
C LEU A 111 -7.96 8.08 -11.05
N HIS A 112 -7.65 6.81 -10.82
CA HIS A 112 -7.49 6.25 -9.47
C HIS A 112 -6.04 6.20 -9.00
N ARG A 113 -5.09 6.59 -9.85
CA ARG A 113 -3.66 6.66 -9.54
C ARG A 113 -3.23 8.09 -9.21
N THR A 114 -2.48 8.23 -8.12
CA THR A 114 -1.65 9.41 -7.87
C THR A 114 -0.20 9.02 -8.16
N ARG A 115 0.45 9.71 -9.10
CA ARG A 115 1.88 9.52 -9.35
C ARG A 115 2.67 10.53 -8.54
N TYR A 116 3.80 10.09 -8.00
CA TYR A 116 4.78 10.93 -7.34
C TYR A 116 6.10 10.77 -8.07
N ARG A 117 6.86 11.86 -8.14
CA ARG A 117 8.21 11.86 -8.66
C ARG A 117 9.18 12.45 -7.65
N ARG A 118 10.41 11.93 -7.64
CA ARG A 118 11.51 12.46 -6.82
C ARG A 118 12.79 12.49 -7.64
N ARG A 119 13.54 13.57 -7.52
CA ARG A 119 14.85 13.72 -8.15
C ARG A 119 15.92 13.11 -7.27
N PHE A 120 16.79 12.33 -7.89
CA PHE A 120 18.00 11.81 -7.28
C PHE A 120 19.20 12.27 -8.10
N ARG A 121 20.28 12.59 -7.39
CA ARG A 121 21.58 12.88 -8.02
C ARG A 121 22.42 11.61 -7.98
N PHE A 122 22.79 11.11 -9.14
CA PHE A 122 23.64 9.94 -9.27
C PHE A 122 25.11 10.37 -9.36
N GLY A 123 26.02 9.59 -8.77
CA GLY A 123 27.45 9.69 -9.01
C GLY A 123 28.22 10.77 -8.25
N GLN A 124 27.78 11.24 -7.08
CA GLN A 124 28.66 12.09 -6.26
C GLN A 124 29.67 11.24 -5.49
N GLN A 125 30.92 11.23 -5.94
CA GLN A 125 32.05 11.17 -5.01
C GLN A 125 32.17 12.52 -4.28
N PRO A 126 32.62 12.55 -3.01
CA PRO A 126 32.93 13.81 -2.34
C PRO A 126 33.99 14.59 -3.15
N GLY A 127 33.59 15.71 -3.75
CA GLY A 127 34.49 16.61 -4.49
C GLY A 127 34.17 16.81 -5.99
N GLU A 128 33.32 15.99 -6.62
CA GLU A 128 33.00 16.14 -8.04
C GLU A 128 31.64 16.82 -8.31
N GLN A 129 31.62 17.73 -9.30
CA GLN A 129 30.42 18.43 -9.76
C GLN A 129 29.65 17.70 -10.90
N THR A 130 30.12 16.53 -11.34
CA THR A 130 29.69 15.84 -12.57
C THR A 130 28.58 14.80 -12.39
N GLY A 131 27.79 14.88 -11.32
CA GLY A 131 26.65 13.97 -11.13
C GLY A 131 25.44 14.32 -12.01
N GLY A 132 24.90 13.33 -12.73
CA GLY A 132 23.65 13.43 -13.48
C GLY A 132 22.41 13.33 -12.59
N TRP A 133 21.27 13.87 -13.05
CA TRP A 133 19.98 13.76 -12.35
C TRP A 133 19.11 12.69 -13.00
N TYR A 134 18.44 11.87 -12.18
CA TYR A 134 17.36 11.00 -12.64
C TYR A 134 16.10 11.17 -11.79
N TRP A 135 14.97 10.76 -12.35
CA TRP A 135 13.67 10.75 -11.69
C TRP A 135 13.32 9.35 -11.25
N ASP A 136 12.97 9.20 -9.99
CA ASP A 136 12.27 8.03 -9.47
C ASP A 136 10.76 8.31 -9.41
N TYR A 137 9.95 7.27 -9.53
CA TYR A 137 8.50 7.36 -9.60
C TYR A 137 7.82 6.38 -8.66
N GLU A 138 6.83 6.88 -7.90
CA GLU A 138 5.92 6.05 -7.13
C GLU A 138 4.48 6.25 -7.60
N VAL A 139 3.68 5.19 -7.53
CA VAL A 139 2.24 5.25 -7.80
C VAL A 139 1.49 4.86 -6.53
N ARG A 140 0.52 5.67 -6.10
CA ARG A 140 -0.34 5.41 -4.94
C ARG A 140 -1.81 5.42 -5.34
N CYS A 141 -2.63 4.59 -4.70
CA CYS A 141 -4.10 4.72 -4.80
C CYS A 141 -4.59 5.86 -3.89
N GLN A 142 -5.88 6.19 -3.98
CA GLN A 142 -6.48 7.22 -3.14
C GLN A 142 -6.34 6.93 -1.63
N GLU A 143 -6.46 5.66 -1.23
CA GLU A 143 -6.30 5.21 0.17
C GLU A 143 -4.85 5.34 0.67
N HIS A 144 -3.86 5.27 -0.22
CA HIS A 144 -2.43 5.33 0.12
C HIS A 144 -1.75 6.61 -0.36
N ARG A 145 -2.55 7.66 -0.62
CA ARG A 145 -2.03 8.95 -1.04
C ARG A 145 -1.12 9.50 0.07
N LEU A 146 0.09 9.89 -0.28
CA LEU A 146 0.96 10.60 0.65
C LEU A 146 0.31 11.93 1.03
N ALA A 147 0.18 12.18 2.33
CA ALA A 147 -0.20 13.50 2.84
C ALA A 147 0.75 14.56 2.28
N PRO A 148 0.28 15.76 1.88
CA PRO A 148 1.11 16.77 1.22
C PRO A 148 2.38 17.13 2.00
N LEU A 149 2.28 17.24 3.33
CA LEU A 149 3.43 17.51 4.20
C LEU A 149 4.44 16.36 4.17
N LEU A 150 3.98 15.11 4.26
CA LEU A 150 4.85 13.93 4.24
C LEU A 150 5.54 13.76 2.88
N ALA A 151 4.81 14.01 1.78
CA ALA A 151 5.37 13.99 0.44
C ALA A 151 6.52 15.02 0.32
N ARG A 152 6.28 16.25 0.79
CA ARG A 152 7.30 17.32 0.79
C ARG A 152 8.52 16.96 1.62
N LEU A 153 8.33 16.46 2.84
CA LEU A 153 9.43 16.05 3.74
C LEU A 153 10.29 14.94 3.12
N ARG A 154 9.68 14.03 2.35
CA ARG A 154 10.38 12.94 1.66
C ARG A 154 10.90 13.31 0.27
N GLY A 155 10.75 14.57 -0.16
CA GLY A 155 11.17 15.04 -1.48
C GLY A 155 10.32 14.51 -2.64
N TRP A 156 9.13 13.97 -2.36
CA TRP A 156 8.18 13.52 -3.36
C TRP A 156 7.27 14.66 -3.79
N GLN A 157 7.14 14.85 -5.10
CA GLN A 157 6.21 15.79 -5.71
C GLN A 157 5.10 15.02 -6.41
N PRO A 158 3.80 15.29 -6.12
CA PRO A 158 2.73 14.70 -6.89
C PRO A 158 2.79 15.21 -8.33
N GLU A 159 2.72 14.31 -9.32
CA GLU A 159 2.52 14.72 -10.69
C GLU A 159 1.07 15.19 -10.87
N PRO A 160 0.84 16.27 -11.63
CA PRO A 160 -0.50 16.63 -12.05
C PRO A 160 -1.12 15.45 -12.81
N ALA A 161 -2.42 15.21 -12.58
CA ALA A 161 -3.14 14.18 -13.31
C ALA A 161 -3.05 14.47 -14.82
N PRO A 162 -2.91 13.46 -15.68
CA PRO A 162 -2.90 13.65 -17.13
C PRO A 162 -4.25 14.23 -17.54
N GLY A 163 -4.28 15.54 -17.81
CA GLY A 163 -5.50 16.34 -17.99
C GLY A 163 -5.40 17.76 -17.41
N ALA A 164 -4.47 18.02 -16.49
CA ALA A 164 -4.07 19.39 -16.17
C ALA A 164 -2.99 19.82 -17.18
N THR A 165 -3.44 20.27 -18.34
CA THR A 165 -2.61 20.93 -19.34
C THR A 165 -1.75 22.00 -18.70
N GLU A 166 -0.46 21.93 -18.98
CA GLU A 166 0.47 23.06 -19.00
C GLU A 166 -0.24 24.27 -19.60
N SER A 167 -0.73 25.14 -18.74
CA SER A 167 -1.26 26.44 -19.09
C SER A 167 -0.37 27.46 -18.41
N GLY A 168 0.65 27.89 -19.15
CA GLY A 168 1.35 29.16 -18.97
C GLY A 168 2.18 29.33 -17.71
N LEU A 169 3.49 29.14 -17.83
CA LEU A 169 4.49 30.23 -17.86
C LEU A 169 5.90 29.63 -18.02
#